data_AF-A0A1Q5SJE4-F1
#
_entry.id   AF-A0A1Q5SJE4-F1
#
_cell.length_a   1.000
_cell.length_b   1.000
_cell.length_c   1.000
_cell.angle_alpha   90.00
_cell.angle_beta   90.00
_cell.angle_gamma   90.00
#
_symmetry.space_group_name_H-M   'P 1'
#
loop_
_entity.id
_entity.type
_entity.pdbx_description
1 polymer ?
#
loop_
_entity_poly.entity_id
_entity_poly.type
_entity_poly.pdbx_seq_one_letter_code
_entity_poly.pdbx_strand_id
1 'polypeptide(L)' 'MSFATGTPISDANPLPTRVAGQLLDNTGQAVSPDNYTQSFTYNVDGTVATVSFTDGANTWTQTLTYDAGRVSSITNWVRS' A
#
# COMPACT_ATOMS: atom_id res chain seq x y z
N MET A 1 49.64 12.51 -10.69
CA MET A 1 48.65 11.56 -10.14
C MET A 1 47.27 12.10 -10.54
N SER A 2 46.63 11.52 -11.56
CA SER A 2 45.28 11.93 -11.98
C SER A 2 44.25 11.09 -11.25
N PHE A 3 43.35 11.73 -10.50
CA PHE A 3 42.16 11.08 -9.98
C PHE A 3 41.14 10.94 -11.12
N ALA A 4 40.64 9.72 -11.34
CA ALA A 4 39.51 9.50 -12.23
C ALA A 4 38.29 10.21 -11.63
N THR A 5 37.70 11.17 -12.35
CA THR A 5 36.42 11.77 -11.98
C THR A 5 35.35 10.72 -12.20
N GLY A 6 35.01 9.96 -11.15
CA GLY A 6 33.88 9.04 -11.16
C GLY A 6 32.62 9.81 -11.55
N THR A 7 31.81 9.20 -12.41
CA THR A 7 30.46 9.67 -12.74
C THR A 7 29.72 10.07 -11.45
N PRO A 8 29.13 11.28 -11.38
CA PRO A 8 28.37 11.67 -10.20
C PRO A 8 27.23 10.66 -10.01
N ILE A 9 27.21 10.01 -8.85
CA ILE A 9 26.01 9.33 -8.36
C ILE A 9 24.95 10.42 -8.23
N SER A 10 23.97 10.43 -9.13
CA SER A 10 22.89 11.40 -9.07
C SER A 10 22.03 11.10 -7.84
N ASP A 11 21.81 12.10 -6.98
CA ASP A 11 20.80 12.09 -5.91
C ASP A 11 19.36 11.89 -6.43
N ALA A 12 19.19 11.70 -7.73
CA ALA A 12 17.92 11.46 -8.41
C ALA A 12 17.30 10.08 -8.10
N ASN A 13 18.03 9.20 -7.42
CA ASN A 13 17.48 7.94 -6.90
C ASN A 13 17.63 7.89 -5.37
N PRO A 14 16.87 8.71 -4.62
CA PRO A 14 16.87 8.62 -3.17
C PRO A 14 16.54 7.17 -2.78
N LEU A 15 17.34 6.59 -1.88
CA LEU A 15 17.01 5.30 -1.28
C LEU A 15 15.60 5.43 -0.68
N PRO A 16 14.66 4.52 -0.96
CA PRO A 16 13.31 4.63 -0.41
C PRO A 16 13.39 4.64 1.12
N THR A 17 13.15 5.81 1.72
CA THR A 17 13.16 5.99 3.16
C THR A 17 11.88 5.41 3.74
N ARG A 18 11.94 4.13 4.13
CA ARG A 18 10.84 3.52 4.88
C ARG A 18 10.80 4.12 6.28
N VAL A 19 9.79 4.94 6.54
CA VAL A 19 9.53 5.44 7.89
C VAL A 19 8.89 4.32 8.72
N ALA A 20 9.27 4.17 9.98
CA ALA A 20 8.64 3.21 10.88
C ALA A 20 7.13 3.51 10.97
N GLY A 21 6.30 2.48 10.75
CA GLY A 21 4.84 2.63 10.71
C GLY A 21 4.26 3.03 9.35
N GLN A 22 5.09 3.16 8.30
CA GLN A 22 4.60 3.36 6.94
C GLN A 22 3.78 2.15 6.48
N LEU A 23 2.56 2.41 5.99
CA LEU A 23 1.71 1.37 5.42
C LEU A 23 2.26 0.92 4.07
N LEU A 24 2.35 -0.39 3.86
CA LEU A 24 2.92 -0.99 2.66
C LEU A 24 1.91 -1.88 1.96
N ASP A 25 2.02 -1.97 0.64
CA ASP A 25 1.32 -2.99 -0.15
C ASP A 25 2.05 -4.35 -0.15
N ASN A 26 1.45 -5.33 -0.83
CA ASN A 26 1.99 -6.67 -1.01
C ASN A 26 3.32 -6.73 -1.78
N THR A 27 3.73 -5.64 -2.43
CA THR A 27 5.03 -5.49 -3.10
C THR A 27 6.05 -4.74 -2.24
N GLY A 28 5.64 -4.28 -1.05
CA GLY A 28 6.45 -3.49 -0.14
C GLY A 28 6.58 -2.02 -0.54
N GLN A 29 5.74 -1.52 -1.45
CA GLN A 29 5.67 -0.09 -1.78
C GLN A 29 4.82 0.65 -0.76
N ALA A 30 5.16 1.90 -0.50
CA ALA A 30 4.39 2.76 0.38
C ALA A 30 2.99 3.02 -0.21
N VAL A 31 1.96 2.94 0.63
CA VAL A 31 0.59 3.27 0.25
C VAL A 31 -0.02 4.25 1.26
N SER A 32 -0.93 5.10 0.77
CA SER A 32 -1.62 6.09 1.61
C SER A 32 -3.11 6.13 1.24
N PRO A 33 -3.89 5.12 1.68
CA PRO A 33 -5.31 5.00 1.33
C PRO A 33 -6.13 6.22 1.73
N ASP A 34 -5.76 6.89 2.82
CA ASP A 34 -6.46 8.06 3.38
C ASP A 34 -6.42 9.30 2.46
N ASN A 35 -5.50 9.33 1.49
CA ASN A 35 -5.41 10.41 0.51
C ASN A 35 -6.38 10.22 -0.68
N TYR A 36 -7.05 9.07 -0.77
CA TYR A 36 -7.90 8.69 -1.90
C TYR A 36 -9.31 8.34 -1.45
N THR A 37 -10.26 8.44 -2.38
CA THR A 37 -11.62 7.95 -2.14
C THR A 37 -11.61 6.44 -2.00
N GLN A 38 -12.07 5.94 -0.85
CA GLN A 38 -12.18 4.52 -0.58
C GLN A 38 -13.57 4.01 -0.98
N SER A 39 -13.59 2.85 -1.62
CA SER A 39 -14.80 2.12 -2.00
C SER A 39 -14.92 0.86 -1.13
N PHE A 40 -16.10 0.66 -0.56
CA PHE A 40 -16.40 -0.45 0.34
C PHE A 40 -17.40 -1.39 -0.32
N THR A 41 -17.14 -2.69 -0.23
CA THR A 41 -18.13 -3.72 -0.53
C THR A 41 -18.57 -4.38 0.76
N TYR A 42 -19.78 -4.93 0.78
CA TYR A 42 -20.38 -5.49 1.99
C TYR A 42 -20.80 -6.94 1.74
N ASN A 43 -20.64 -7.76 2.77
CA ASN A 43 -21.21 -9.10 2.85
C ASN A 43 -22.74 -9.01 3.00
N VAL A 44 -23.42 -10.15 2.83
CA VAL A 44 -24.90 -10.23 2.97
C VAL A 44 -25.40 -9.83 4.35
N ASP A 45 -24.58 -10.01 5.38
CA ASP A 45 -24.88 -9.65 6.77
C ASP A 45 -24.64 -8.16 7.08
N GLY A 46 -24.19 -7.37 6.08
CA GLY A 46 -23.91 -5.95 6.20
C GLY A 46 -22.51 -5.60 6.74
N THR A 47 -21.66 -6.60 7.01
CA THR A 47 -20.26 -6.36 7.36
C THR A 47 -19.44 -5.96 6.13
N VAL A 48 -18.35 -5.21 6.30
CA VAL A 48 -17.48 -4.79 5.18
C VAL A 48 -16.69 -5.99 4.68
N ALA A 49 -16.86 -6.39 3.43
CA ALA A 49 -16.11 -7.51 2.84
C ALA A 49 -14.73 -7.05 2.33
N THR A 50 -14.71 -5.98 1.55
CA THR A 50 -13.48 -5.41 0.99
C THR A 50 -13.46 -3.89 1.05
N VAL A 51 -12.25 -3.36 1.15
CA VAL A 51 -11.96 -1.93 0.98
C VAL A 51 -11.01 -1.80 -0.20
N SER A 52 -11.27 -0.85 -1.08
CA SER A 52 -10.42 -0.58 -2.22
C SER A 52 -10.23 0.91 -2.45
N PHE A 53 -9.09 1.30 -2.99
CA PHE A 53 -8.85 2.65 -3.47
C PHE A 53 -7.97 2.61 -4.72
N THR A 54 -7.96 3.70 -5.49
CA THR A 54 -7.13 3.85 -6.67
C THR A 54 -6.43 5.21 -6.66
N ASP A 55 -5.20 5.24 -7.16
CA ASP A 55 -4.45 6.48 -7.43
C ASP A 55 -4.63 6.97 -8.88
N GLY A 56 -5.52 6.34 -9.65
CA GLY A 56 -5.74 6.57 -11.08
C GLY A 56 -4.88 5.70 -12.00
N ALA A 57 -3.84 5.03 -11.47
CA ALA A 57 -2.98 4.12 -12.23
C ALA A 57 -3.09 2.67 -11.74
N ASN A 58 -3.22 2.46 -10.44
CA ASN A 58 -3.32 1.16 -9.79
C ASN A 58 -4.52 1.13 -8.87
N THR A 59 -5.00 -0.08 -8.61
CA THR A 59 -6.04 -0.30 -7.60
C THR A 59 -5.48 -1.19 -6.52
N TRP A 60 -5.66 -0.78 -5.27
CA TRP A 60 -5.32 -1.60 -4.11
C TRP A 60 -6.58 -2.06 -3.42
N THR A 61 -6.59 -3.33 -3.03
CA THR A 61 -7.72 -3.95 -2.34
C THR A 61 -7.24 -4.64 -1.06
N GLN A 62 -7.98 -4.43 0.03
CA GLN A 62 -7.90 -5.20 1.26
C GLN A 62 -9.18 -6.01 1.46
N THR A 63 -9.04 -7.23 1.96
CA THR A 63 -10.16 -8.08 2.35
C THR A 63 -10.20 -8.24 3.86
N LEU A 64 -11.39 -8.09 4.44
CA LEU A 64 -11.63 -8.29 5.86
C LEU A 64 -12.30 -9.65 6.04
N THR A 65 -11.72 -10.47 6.91
CA THR A 65 -12.32 -11.74 7.32
C THR A 65 -12.91 -11.58 8.71
N TYR A 66 -14.05 -12.21 8.94
CA TYR A 66 -14.76 -12.16 10.21
C TYR A 66 -14.85 -13.55 10.84
N ASP A 67 -14.73 -13.59 12.16
CA ASP A 67 -15.04 -14.75 12.98
C ASP A 67 -16.02 -14.32 14.08
N ALA A 68 -17.15 -15.01 14.18
CA ALA A 68 -18.24 -14.69 15.11
C ALA A 68 -18.65 -13.18 15.14
N GLY A 69 -18.70 -12.54 13.97
CA GLY A 69 -19.09 -11.14 13.82
C GLY A 69 -18.00 -10.11 14.18
N ARG A 70 -16.77 -10.56 14.43
CA ARG A 70 -15.61 -9.69 14.70
C ARG A 70 -14.57 -9.84 13.59
N VAL A 71 -13.88 -8.77 13.24
CA VAL A 71 -12.76 -8.84 12.30
C VAL A 71 -11.68 -9.75 12.88
N SER A 72 -11.41 -10.86 12.21
CA SER A 72 -10.39 -11.85 12.59
C SER A 72 -9.08 -11.64 11.84
N SER A 73 -9.14 -11.13 10.60
CA SER A 73 -7.97 -10.77 9.82
C SER A 73 -8.28 -9.68 8.78
N ILE A 74 -7.23 -8.95 8.40
CA ILE A 74 -7.25 -8.01 7.27
C ILE A 74 -6.02 -8.33 6.43
N THR A 75 -6.20 -8.49 5.12
CA THR A 75 -5.06 -8.71 4.23
C THR A 75 -4.20 -7.45 4.12
N ASN A 76 -2.93 -7.59 3.71
CA ASN A 76 -2.19 -6.43 3.22
C ASN A 76 -2.91 -5.82 2.01
N TRP A 77 -2.62 -4.56 1.69
CA TRP A 77 -3.07 -3.95 0.44
C TRP A 77 -2.50 -4.72 -0.74
N VAL A 78 -3.38 -5.31 -1.56
CA VAL A 78 -2.98 -6.04 -2.76
C VAL A 78 -3.15 -5.13 -3.96
N ARG A 79 -2.04 -4.80 -4.61
CA ARG A 79 -2.02 -4.07 -5.87
C ARG A 79 -2.48 -4.97 -7.03
N SER A 80 -3.43 -4.49 -7.82
CA SER A 80 -3.86 -5.08 -9.09
C SER A 80 -3.40 -4.27 -10.28
#